data_AF-A0A061H2L0-F1
#
_entry.id   AF-A0A061H2L0-F1
#
_cell.length_a   1.000
_cell.length_b   1.000
_cell.length_c   1.000
_cell.angle_alpha   90.00
_cell.angle_beta   90.00
_cell.angle_gamma   90.00
#
_symmetry.space_group_name_H-M   'P 1'
#
loop_
_entity.id
_entity.type
_entity.pdbx_description
1 polymer ?
#
loop_
_entity_poly.entity_id
_entity_poly.type
_entity_poly.pdbx_seq_one_letter_code
_entity_poly.pdbx_strand_id
1 'polypeptide(L)'
;MSNSLDKLLGHHVRLTLSPPAAAPSSSSPPAGSRPARQLTGKLWAYDPSLGAVALETSPEPLPTLLASAPAAAAAALHATRNRSSPNTSAPASTGFKIVKISEIKKVEFIPSPQQQQQQQQPNSSSTQSDAAPRPDPTQGLTPTHPVSLAVAQAREAHAVKQSLTKAAKLGGKEVSEIGQLVFDALSKTLPCRWHGSHIIVLDEVVISGPGYDPASTNVPNLDHQQLRSFVDGTNVGPIPNGAQAKANSWNRVVKVLEGERRKILANQTAQ
;
A
#
# COMPACT_ATOMS: atom_id res chain seq x y z
N MET A 1 -4.68 -35.35 -4.41
CA MET A 1 -3.74 -34.75 -3.42
C MET A 1 -4.44 -34.02 -2.27
N SER A 2 -5.62 -33.41 -2.49
CA SER A 2 -6.38 -32.68 -1.46
C SER A 2 -6.60 -33.48 -0.15
N ASN A 3 -7.20 -34.67 -0.22
CA ASN A 3 -7.46 -35.55 0.95
C ASN A 3 -6.21 -36.03 1.73
N SER A 4 -5.00 -35.79 1.22
CA SER A 4 -3.75 -36.21 1.85
C SER A 4 -3.06 -35.11 2.63
N LEU A 5 -3.41 -33.83 2.38
CA LEU A 5 -2.83 -32.67 3.08
C LEU A 5 -3.49 -32.43 4.44
N ASP A 6 -4.78 -32.78 4.60
CA ASP A 6 -5.49 -32.69 5.89
C ASP A 6 -4.79 -33.53 6.96
N LYS A 7 -4.23 -34.69 6.57
CA LYS A 7 -3.47 -35.58 7.45
C LYS A 7 -2.09 -35.02 7.84
N LEU A 8 -1.65 -33.97 7.16
CA LEU A 8 -0.35 -33.34 7.37
C LEU A 8 -0.48 -32.00 8.13
N LEU A 9 -1.70 -31.55 8.45
CA LEU A 9 -1.92 -30.32 9.21
C LEU A 9 -1.24 -30.43 10.58
N GLY A 10 -0.52 -29.40 10.99
CA GLY A 10 0.23 -29.41 12.24
C GLY A 10 1.53 -30.22 12.20
N HIS A 11 1.89 -30.86 11.08
CA HIS A 11 3.13 -31.60 10.95
C HIS A 11 4.23 -30.80 10.24
N HIS A 12 5.49 -31.08 10.59
CA HIS A 12 6.64 -30.55 9.86
C HIS A 12 6.77 -31.26 8.51
N VAL A 13 6.80 -30.47 7.44
CA VAL A 13 6.90 -30.96 6.08
C VAL A 13 8.01 -30.24 5.33
N ARG A 14 8.63 -30.97 4.40
CA ARG A 14 9.53 -30.44 3.38
C ARG A 14 8.81 -30.46 2.04
N LEU A 15 8.66 -29.29 1.45
CA LEU A 15 8.10 -29.09 0.12
C LEU A 15 9.24 -28.91 -0.87
N THR A 16 9.25 -29.72 -1.94
CA THR A 16 10.13 -29.52 -3.09
C THR A 16 9.34 -28.79 -4.16
N LEU A 17 9.78 -27.57 -4.50
CA LEU A 17 9.08 -26.71 -5.45
C LEU A 17 9.66 -26.83 -6.86
N SER A 18 8.78 -26.68 -7.84
CA SER A 18 9.13 -26.41 -9.23
C SER A 18 9.91 -25.10 -9.32
N PRO A 19 10.95 -25.03 -10.18
CA PRO A 19 11.56 -23.75 -10.49
C PRO A 19 10.49 -22.81 -11.06
N PRO A 20 10.49 -21.52 -10.68
CA PRO A 20 9.54 -20.57 -11.25
C PRO A 20 9.70 -20.55 -12.76
N ALA A 21 8.59 -20.59 -13.49
CA ALA A 21 8.59 -20.42 -14.94
C ALA A 21 9.31 -19.10 -15.26
N ALA A 22 10.45 -19.20 -15.96
CA ALA A 22 11.23 -18.03 -16.32
C ALA A 22 10.36 -17.12 -17.19
N ALA A 23 10.30 -15.84 -16.85
CA ALA A 23 9.85 -14.82 -17.78
C ALA A 23 10.76 -14.88 -19.03
N PRO A 24 10.24 -14.59 -20.24
CA PRO A 24 11.06 -14.53 -21.45
C PRO A 24 11.97 -13.29 -21.39
N SER A 25 13.10 -13.39 -20.69
CA SER A 25 14.17 -12.39 -20.74
C SER A 25 15.39 -13.04 -21.39
N SER A 26 15.75 -12.50 -22.56
CA SER A 26 16.92 -12.86 -23.36
C SER A 26 18.22 -12.58 -22.62
N SER A 27 18.84 -13.61 -22.04
CA SER A 27 20.30 -13.82 -22.02
C SER A 27 20.61 -15.07 -21.19
N SER A 28 21.13 -16.09 -21.84
CA SER A 28 21.62 -17.33 -21.22
C SER A 28 23.00 -17.13 -20.60
N PRO A 29 23.27 -17.76 -19.45
CA PRO A 29 24.50 -18.49 -19.22
C PRO A 29 24.21 -20.00 -19.05
N PRO A 30 25.23 -20.88 -19.12
CA PRO A 30 25.06 -22.29 -19.44
C PRO A 30 24.63 -23.14 -18.23
N ALA A 31 24.13 -24.32 -18.58
CA ALA A 31 23.68 -25.43 -17.75
C ALA A 31 24.42 -25.60 -16.40
N GLY A 32 23.87 -24.99 -15.36
CA GLY A 32 23.96 -25.45 -13.99
C GLY A 32 22.53 -25.68 -13.50
N SER A 33 22.16 -26.93 -13.22
CA SER A 33 20.85 -27.31 -12.69
C SER A 33 20.51 -26.44 -11.48
N ARG A 34 19.59 -25.47 -11.64
CA ARG A 34 19.16 -24.65 -10.51
C ARG A 34 18.57 -25.60 -9.46
N PRO A 35 19.11 -25.66 -8.24
CA PRO A 35 18.64 -26.62 -7.24
C PRO A 35 17.14 -26.39 -7.02
N ALA A 36 16.36 -27.47 -7.05
CA ALA A 36 14.93 -27.40 -6.77
C ALA A 36 14.74 -26.70 -5.42
N ARG A 37 13.93 -25.64 -5.40
CA ARG A 37 13.75 -24.83 -4.20
C ARG A 37 13.02 -25.68 -3.17
N GLN A 38 13.68 -25.96 -2.04
CA GLN A 38 13.08 -26.69 -0.94
C GLN A 38 12.62 -25.70 0.14
N LEU A 39 11.44 -25.92 0.70
CA LEU A 39 10.92 -25.17 1.83
C LEU A 39 10.53 -26.14 2.92
N THR A 40 11.00 -25.88 4.14
CA THR A 40 10.69 -26.68 5.31
C THR A 40 9.93 -25.83 6.32
N GLY A 41 8.87 -26.38 6.88
CA GLY A 41 8.08 -25.72 7.91
C GLY A 41 6.95 -26.61 8.42
N LYS A 42 6.28 -26.17 9.47
CA LYS A 42 5.06 -26.81 9.97
C LYS A 42 3.89 -26.41 9.08
N LEU A 43 3.13 -27.38 8.59
CA LEU A 43 1.94 -27.11 7.77
C LEU A 43 0.87 -26.45 8.64
N TRP A 44 0.58 -25.17 8.37
CA TRP A 44 -0.29 -24.36 9.20
C TRP A 44 -1.72 -24.30 8.67
N ALA A 45 -1.87 -24.06 7.37
CA ALA A 45 -3.17 -24.08 6.71
C ALA A 45 -3.03 -24.46 5.23
N TYR A 46 -4.15 -24.87 4.65
CA TYR A 46 -4.29 -25.16 3.23
C TYR A 46 -5.66 -24.64 2.77
N ASP A 47 -5.68 -23.99 1.62
CA ASP A 47 -6.91 -23.56 0.96
C ASP A 47 -7.03 -24.26 -0.42
N PRO A 48 -7.97 -25.21 -0.58
CA PRO A 48 -8.27 -25.84 -1.86
C PRO A 48 -8.69 -24.86 -2.95
N SER A 49 -9.46 -23.83 -2.58
CA SER A 49 -10.09 -22.89 -3.52
C SER A 49 -9.06 -21.92 -4.09
N LEU A 50 -8.14 -21.44 -3.25
CA LEU A 50 -7.02 -20.60 -3.67
C LEU A 50 -5.83 -21.43 -4.18
N GLY A 51 -5.85 -22.74 -3.99
CA GLY A 51 -4.76 -23.63 -4.35
C GLY A 51 -3.46 -23.27 -3.63
N ALA A 52 -3.54 -22.91 -2.35
CA ALA A 52 -2.42 -22.38 -1.57
C ALA A 52 -2.19 -23.16 -0.27
N VAL A 53 -0.93 -23.22 0.15
CA VAL A 53 -0.49 -23.86 1.40
C VAL A 53 0.32 -22.85 2.19
N ALA A 54 -0.02 -22.67 3.47
CA ALA A 54 0.72 -21.86 4.41
C ALA A 54 1.60 -22.75 5.30
N LEU A 55 2.91 -22.47 5.28
CA LEU A 55 3.88 -23.07 6.18
C LEU A 55 4.27 -22.08 7.26
N GLU A 56 4.20 -22.54 8.50
CA GLU A 56 4.84 -21.92 9.65
C GLU A 56 6.33 -22.28 9.61
N THR A 57 7.18 -21.30 9.37
CA THR A 57 8.63 -21.45 9.30
C THR A 57 9.27 -20.85 10.54
N SER A 58 10.27 -21.52 11.11
CA SER A 58 11.14 -20.90 12.11
C SER A 58 11.70 -19.58 11.55
N PRO A 59 11.84 -18.52 12.37
CA PRO A 59 12.57 -17.34 11.94
C PRO A 59 13.95 -17.78 11.47
N GLU A 60 14.19 -17.65 10.18
CA GLU A 60 15.53 -17.74 9.62
C GLU A 60 16.29 -16.52 10.17
N PRO A 61 17.38 -16.70 10.94
CA PRO A 61 18.18 -15.55 11.36
C PRO A 61 18.66 -14.86 10.09
N LEU A 62 18.27 -13.59 9.92
CA LEU A 62 18.71 -12.79 8.78
C LEU A 62 20.24 -12.85 8.71
N PRO A 63 20.84 -13.07 7.52
CA PRO A 63 22.28 -12.97 7.35
C PRO A 63 22.77 -11.65 7.98
N THR A 64 23.88 -11.68 8.70
CA THR A 64 24.38 -10.56 9.53
C THR A 64 24.50 -9.25 8.73
N LEU A 65 24.69 -9.33 7.41
CA LEU A 65 24.74 -8.21 6.47
C LEU A 65 23.38 -7.54 6.21
N LEU A 66 22.26 -8.25 6.33
CA LEU A 66 20.90 -7.71 6.20
C LEU A 66 20.32 -7.27 7.54
N ALA A 67 20.88 -7.75 8.66
CA ALA A 67 20.45 -7.37 10.01
C ALA A 67 20.69 -5.88 10.31
N SER A 68 21.66 -5.24 9.63
CA SER A 68 21.95 -3.81 9.73
C SER A 68 21.04 -2.94 8.84
N ALA A 69 20.19 -3.53 8.01
CA ALA A 69 19.31 -2.76 7.13
C ALA A 69 18.16 -2.12 7.93
N PRO A 70 17.76 -0.88 7.62
CA PRO A 70 16.67 -0.19 8.32
C PRO A 70 15.33 -0.94 8.26
N ALA A 71 15.10 -1.72 7.19
CA ALA A 71 13.92 -2.59 7.07
C ALA A 71 13.91 -3.75 8.08
N ALA A 72 15.07 -4.32 8.42
CA ALA A 72 15.20 -5.37 9.44
C ALA A 72 14.98 -4.80 10.86
N ALA A 73 15.48 -3.59 11.13
CA ALA A 73 15.22 -2.88 12.38
C ALA A 73 13.72 -2.57 12.58
N ALA A 74 13.01 -2.19 11.51
CA ALA A 74 11.56 -1.95 11.56
C ALA A 74 10.77 -3.24 11.91
N ALA A 75 11.17 -4.39 11.35
CA ALA A 75 10.55 -5.68 11.68
C ALA A 75 10.76 -6.06 13.15
N ALA A 76 11.96 -5.83 13.70
CA ALA A 76 12.26 -6.06 15.11
C ALA A 76 11.45 -5.14 16.05
N LEU A 77 11.24 -3.87 15.67
CA LEU A 77 10.42 -2.90 16.43
C LEU A 77 8.92 -3.24 16.41
N HIS A 78 8.41 -3.79 15.31
CA HIS A 78 7.02 -4.24 15.27
C HIS A 78 6.78 -5.45 16.18
N ALA A 79 7.77 -6.35 16.31
CA ALA A 79 7.70 -7.48 17.24
C ALA A 79 7.76 -7.07 18.72
N THR A 80 8.32 -5.90 19.05
CA THR A 80 8.37 -5.40 20.44
C THR A 80 7.13 -4.60 20.85
N ARG A 81 6.39 -3.99 19.90
CA ARG A 81 5.24 -3.12 20.22
C ARG A 81 3.98 -3.85 20.72
N ASN A 82 3.87 -5.15 20.48
CA ASN A 82 2.76 -5.99 20.96
C ASN A 82 3.03 -6.68 22.32
N ARG A 83 4.11 -6.32 23.04
CA ARG A 83 4.49 -6.95 24.31
C ARG A 83 3.80 -6.28 25.50
N SER A 84 2.72 -6.86 25.99
CA SER A 84 2.11 -6.50 27.27
C SER A 84 2.19 -7.66 28.27
N SER A 85 3.40 -8.14 28.60
CA SER A 85 3.69 -8.85 29.86
C SER A 85 5.18 -9.14 30.00
N PRO A 86 5.85 -8.80 31.13
CA PRO A 86 7.30 -8.96 31.29
C PRO A 86 7.75 -10.36 31.75
N ASN A 87 6.89 -11.38 31.84
CA ASN A 87 7.23 -12.64 32.52
C ASN A 87 7.02 -13.93 31.68
N THR A 88 7.14 -13.87 30.36
CA THR A 88 7.08 -15.07 29.51
C THR A 88 8.27 -15.06 28.56
N SER A 89 9.04 -16.16 28.54
CA SER A 89 10.11 -16.38 27.57
C SER A 89 9.59 -16.10 26.16
N ALA A 90 10.29 -15.24 25.43
CA ALA A 90 9.82 -14.69 24.17
C ALA A 90 9.41 -15.84 23.21
N PRO A 91 8.17 -15.85 22.67
CA PRO A 91 7.89 -16.73 21.54
C PRO A 91 8.79 -16.28 20.40
N ALA A 92 9.56 -17.22 19.84
CA ALA A 92 10.37 -16.97 18.66
C ALA A 92 9.47 -16.34 17.59
N SER A 93 9.94 -15.29 16.90
CA SER A 93 9.17 -14.63 15.84
C SER A 93 8.87 -15.62 14.72
N THR A 94 7.72 -16.28 14.78
CA THR A 94 7.32 -17.28 13.78
C THR A 94 7.08 -16.61 12.43
N GLY A 95 7.81 -17.07 11.40
CA GLY A 95 7.58 -16.64 10.02
C GLY A 95 6.53 -17.50 9.34
N PHE A 96 5.83 -16.96 8.35
CA PHE A 96 4.92 -17.74 7.50
C PHE A 96 5.34 -17.62 6.03
N LYS A 97 5.29 -18.74 5.29
CA LYS A 97 5.49 -18.76 3.84
C LYS A 97 4.27 -19.39 3.17
N ILE A 98 3.67 -18.67 2.23
CA ILE A 98 2.55 -19.14 1.42
C ILE A 98 3.10 -19.64 0.08
N VAL A 99 2.70 -20.85 -0.32
CA VAL A 99 3.16 -21.54 -1.52
C VAL A 99 1.95 -22.00 -2.34
N LYS A 100 1.96 -21.79 -3.66
CA LYS A 100 0.93 -22.34 -4.55
C LYS A 100 1.10 -23.85 -4.70
N ILE A 101 0.00 -24.60 -4.63
CA ILE A 101 0.00 -26.05 -4.76
C ILE A 101 0.53 -26.50 -6.13
N SER A 102 0.25 -25.73 -7.18
CA SER A 102 0.79 -25.98 -8.53
C SER A 102 2.32 -25.94 -8.60
N GLU A 103 2.97 -25.27 -7.66
CA GLU A 103 4.43 -25.19 -7.58
C GLU A 103 5.02 -26.37 -6.79
N ILE A 104 4.21 -27.18 -6.11
CA ILE A 104 4.70 -28.27 -5.26
C ILE A 104 4.87 -29.54 -6.09
N LYS A 105 6.10 -30.01 -6.25
CA LYS A 105 6.41 -31.30 -6.92
C LYS A 105 6.34 -32.48 -5.96
N LYS A 106 6.80 -32.29 -4.73
CA LYS A 106 6.91 -33.36 -3.73
C LYS A 106 6.68 -32.79 -2.33
N VAL A 107 6.00 -33.57 -1.49
CA VAL A 107 5.80 -33.31 -0.06
C VAL A 107 6.41 -34.47 0.72
N GLU A 108 7.29 -34.16 1.67
CA GLU A 108 7.91 -35.14 2.55
C GLU A 108 7.64 -34.78 4.00
N PHE A 109 7.22 -35.76 4.79
CA PHE A 109 7.02 -35.60 6.22
C PHE A 109 8.37 -35.63 6.95
N ILE A 110 8.59 -34.67 7.85
CA ILE A 110 9.75 -34.65 8.75
C ILE A 110 9.24 -34.92 10.17
N PRO A 111 9.55 -36.07 10.77
CA PRO A 111 9.24 -36.32 12.17
C PRO A 111 9.94 -35.26 13.03
N SER A 112 9.17 -34.55 13.86
CA SER A 112 9.75 -33.59 14.79
C SER A 112 10.54 -34.34 15.89
N PRO A 113 11.77 -33.93 16.23
CA PRO A 113 12.63 -34.66 17.18
C PRO A 113 12.08 -34.73 18.61
N GLN A 114 11.03 -33.98 18.95
CA GLN A 114 10.39 -34.03 20.28
C GLN A 114 9.56 -35.30 20.54
N GLN A 115 9.18 -36.07 19.51
CA GLN A 115 8.45 -37.33 19.72
C GLN A 115 9.33 -38.51 20.16
N GLN A 116 10.66 -38.37 20.14
CA GLN A 116 11.57 -39.46 20.53
C GLN A 116 12.00 -39.45 22.01
N GLN A 117 11.64 -38.44 22.81
CA GLN A 117 12.02 -38.37 24.25
C GLN A 117 10.93 -38.80 25.24
N GLN A 118 9.76 -39.31 24.80
CA GLN A 118 8.73 -39.84 25.72
C GLN A 118 8.56 -41.38 25.66
N GLN A 119 9.40 -42.11 24.95
CA GLN A 119 9.37 -43.59 24.96
C GLN A 119 10.59 -44.17 25.67
N GLN A 120 10.58 -44.09 27.01
CA GLN A 120 11.34 -45.01 27.87
C GLN A 120 10.83 -44.92 29.33
N GLN A 121 9.67 -45.53 29.60
CA GLN A 121 9.34 -46.05 30.93
C GLN A 121 8.62 -47.40 30.77
N PRO A 122 9.05 -48.48 31.47
CA PRO A 122 8.39 -49.77 31.41
C PRO A 122 7.19 -49.86 32.38
N ASN A 123 6.15 -50.51 31.86
CA ASN A 123 4.83 -50.90 32.37
C ASN A 123 4.60 -51.12 33.89
N SER A 124 3.42 -50.71 34.38
CA SER A 124 2.42 -51.64 35.01
C SER A 124 1.01 -51.03 35.22
N SER A 125 0.07 -51.54 34.41
CA SER A 125 -1.35 -51.95 34.62
C SER A 125 -2.44 -51.14 35.37
N SER A 126 -3.59 -51.05 34.67
CA SER A 126 -5.03 -50.91 35.04
C SER A 126 -5.51 -49.58 35.63
N THR A 127 -6.53 -48.90 35.08
CA THR A 127 -7.93 -49.36 34.97
C THR A 127 -8.72 -48.54 33.92
N GLN A 128 -9.72 -49.17 33.31
CA GLN A 128 -10.68 -48.61 32.34
C GLN A 128 -11.48 -47.42 32.91
N SER A 129 -11.55 -46.32 32.15
CA SER A 129 -12.81 -45.65 31.79
C SER A 129 -12.52 -44.36 31.01
N ASP A 130 -13.30 -44.20 29.94
CA ASP A 130 -13.65 -42.95 29.27
C ASP A 130 -12.72 -42.37 28.19
N ALA A 131 -13.37 -41.85 27.16
CA ALA A 131 -12.81 -41.51 25.86
C ALA A 131 -11.63 -40.53 25.97
N ALA A 132 -10.43 -41.01 25.63
CA ALA A 132 -9.29 -40.14 25.39
C ALA A 132 -9.68 -39.09 24.32
N PRO A 133 -9.55 -37.78 24.60
CA PRO A 133 -9.74 -36.76 23.58
C PRO A 133 -8.73 -37.05 22.48
N ARG A 134 -9.20 -37.23 21.24
CA ARG A 134 -8.31 -37.23 20.08
C ARG A 134 -7.38 -36.01 20.21
N PRO A 135 -6.05 -36.14 20.06
CA PRO A 135 -5.18 -34.98 19.99
C PRO A 135 -5.69 -34.13 18.84
N ASP A 136 -6.20 -32.95 19.17
CA ASP A 136 -6.71 -32.00 18.20
C ASP A 136 -5.54 -31.66 17.25
N PRO A 137 -5.64 -31.90 15.92
CA PRO A 137 -4.52 -31.67 14.99
C PRO A 137 -4.06 -30.20 14.96
N THR A 138 -4.81 -29.30 15.61
CA THR A 138 -4.49 -27.89 15.80
C THR A 138 -3.61 -27.60 17.03
N GLN A 139 -3.34 -28.59 17.90
CA GLN A 139 -2.48 -28.40 19.07
C GLN A 139 -1.06 -27.98 18.64
N GLY A 140 -0.76 -26.70 18.84
CA GLY A 140 0.54 -26.08 18.58
C GLY A 140 0.64 -25.29 17.28
N LEU A 141 -0.44 -25.04 16.54
CA LEU A 141 -0.43 -24.03 15.49
C LEU A 141 -0.36 -22.64 16.12
N THR A 142 0.45 -21.74 15.55
CA THR A 142 0.51 -20.37 16.04
C THR A 142 -0.87 -19.69 15.87
N PRO A 143 -1.48 -19.15 16.95
CA PRO A 143 -2.78 -18.50 16.87
C PRO A 143 -2.68 -17.19 16.08
N THR A 144 -3.62 -16.98 15.16
CA THR A 144 -3.70 -15.72 14.40
C THR A 144 -4.64 -14.74 15.10
N HIS A 145 -4.29 -13.46 15.02
CA HIS A 145 -5.19 -12.41 15.48
C HIS A 145 -6.29 -12.16 14.45
N PRO A 146 -7.54 -11.94 14.90
CA PRO A 146 -8.63 -11.59 14.00
C PRO A 146 -8.33 -10.24 13.33
N VAL A 147 -8.48 -10.21 12.01
CA VAL A 147 -8.36 -8.96 11.24
C VAL A 147 -9.69 -8.22 11.31
N SER A 148 -9.68 -6.99 11.83
CA SER A 148 -10.89 -6.16 11.85
C SER A 148 -11.22 -5.68 10.43
N LEU A 149 -12.34 -6.17 9.89
CA LEU A 149 -12.84 -5.78 8.57
C LEU A 149 -13.13 -4.29 8.49
N ALA A 150 -13.65 -3.68 9.55
CA ALA A 150 -13.93 -2.25 9.61
C ALA A 150 -12.65 -1.42 9.44
N VAL A 151 -11.54 -1.85 10.06
CA VAL A 151 -10.23 -1.17 9.92
C VAL A 151 -9.68 -1.36 8.51
N ALA A 152 -9.83 -2.55 7.92
CA ALA A 152 -9.39 -2.81 6.56
C ALA A 152 -10.15 -1.93 5.54
N GLN A 153 -11.49 -1.86 5.66
CA GLN A 153 -12.34 -1.02 4.82
C GLN A 153 -12.03 0.47 4.98
N ALA A 154 -11.80 0.95 6.21
CA ALA A 154 -11.41 2.33 6.43
C ALA A 154 -10.08 2.69 5.74
N ARG A 155 -9.10 1.78 5.76
CA ARG A 155 -7.82 1.96 5.05
C ARG A 155 -8.00 1.97 3.54
N GLU A 156 -8.84 1.09 3.01
CA GLU A 156 -9.20 1.06 1.59
C GLU A 156 -9.86 2.37 1.15
N ALA A 157 -10.91 2.80 1.86
CA ALA A 157 -11.63 4.05 1.55
C ALA A 157 -10.69 5.27 1.57
N HIS A 158 -9.78 5.31 2.54
CA HIS A 158 -8.77 6.36 2.61
C HIS A 158 -7.80 6.31 1.41
N ALA A 159 -7.30 5.12 1.04
CA ALA A 159 -6.42 4.95 -0.11
C ALA A 159 -7.11 5.35 -1.42
N VAL A 160 -8.39 4.99 -1.60
CA VAL A 160 -9.20 5.40 -2.76
C VAL A 160 -9.36 6.91 -2.80
N LYS A 161 -9.75 7.55 -1.69
CA LYS A 161 -9.88 9.01 -1.60
C LYS A 161 -8.58 9.73 -1.96
N GLN A 162 -7.45 9.24 -1.47
CA GLN A 162 -6.14 9.80 -1.80
C GLN A 162 -5.80 9.63 -3.29
N SER A 163 -6.06 8.45 -3.86
CA SER A 163 -5.82 8.18 -5.27
C SER A 163 -6.67 9.08 -6.17
N LEU A 164 -7.96 9.21 -5.87
CA LEU A 164 -8.87 10.10 -6.59
C LEU A 164 -8.46 11.57 -6.46
N THR A 165 -8.02 12.00 -5.28
CA THR A 165 -7.52 13.37 -5.07
C THR A 165 -6.25 13.63 -5.90
N LYS A 166 -5.34 12.65 -6.01
CA LYS A 166 -4.14 12.78 -6.85
C LYS A 166 -4.50 12.81 -8.33
N ALA A 167 -5.41 11.94 -8.77
CA ALA A 167 -5.89 11.91 -10.14
C ALA A 167 -6.58 13.22 -10.55
N ALA A 168 -7.39 13.80 -9.66
CA ALA A 168 -8.08 15.08 -9.89
C ALA A 168 -7.13 16.28 -9.98
N LYS A 169 -5.90 16.16 -9.48
CA LYS A 169 -4.87 17.20 -9.63
C LYS A 169 -4.14 17.13 -10.96
N LEU A 170 -4.12 15.97 -11.61
CA LEU A 170 -3.52 15.80 -12.92
C LEU A 170 -4.43 16.43 -13.98
N GLY A 171 -3.87 17.31 -14.81
CA GLY A 171 -4.53 17.83 -15.99
C GLY A 171 -4.84 16.72 -17.00
N GLY A 172 -5.85 16.96 -17.85
CA GLY A 172 -6.14 16.08 -18.99
C GLY A 172 -4.99 16.06 -20.01
N LYS A 173 -5.08 15.18 -21.02
CA LYS A 173 -4.04 15.00 -22.05
C LYS A 173 -3.71 16.27 -22.84
N GLU A 174 -4.64 17.23 -22.89
CA GLU A 174 -4.54 18.50 -23.60
C GLU A 174 -3.89 19.62 -22.76
N VAL A 175 -3.52 19.36 -21.50
CA VAL A 175 -2.94 20.36 -20.60
C VAL A 175 -1.43 20.44 -20.80
N SER A 176 -0.91 21.65 -21.02
CA SER A 176 0.53 21.92 -21.11
C SER A 176 1.22 21.84 -19.75
N GLU A 177 2.54 21.62 -19.75
CA GLU A 177 3.36 21.59 -18.52
C GLU A 177 3.19 22.88 -17.70
N ILE A 178 3.14 24.04 -18.37
CA ILE A 178 2.87 25.33 -17.72
C ILE A 178 1.50 25.35 -17.02
N GLY A 179 0.48 24.74 -17.62
CA GLY A 179 -0.84 24.62 -17.02
C GLY A 179 -0.84 23.80 -15.74
N GLN A 180 -0.12 22.67 -15.74
CA GLN A 180 0.02 21.84 -14.55
C GLN A 180 0.75 22.58 -13.42
N LEU A 181 1.82 23.31 -13.74
CA LEU A 181 2.55 24.12 -12.77
C LEU A 181 1.66 25.21 -12.14
N VAL A 182 0.89 25.91 -12.98
CA VAL A 182 -0.07 26.93 -12.53
C VAL A 182 -1.15 26.31 -11.64
N PHE A 183 -1.70 25.15 -12.03
CA PHE A 183 -2.69 24.44 -11.22
C PHE A 183 -2.14 23.99 -9.86
N ASP A 184 -0.93 23.44 -9.84
CA ASP A 184 -0.27 22.99 -8.61
C ASP A 184 0.02 24.14 -7.65
N ALA A 185 0.31 25.34 -8.17
CA ALA A 185 0.48 26.53 -7.36
C ALA A 185 -0.84 27.08 -6.82
N LEU A 186 -1.87 27.16 -7.68
CA LEU A 186 -3.20 27.61 -7.28
C LEU A 186 -3.81 26.68 -6.24
N SER A 187 -3.76 25.36 -6.46
CA SER A 187 -4.37 24.35 -5.57
C SER A 187 -3.74 24.29 -4.17
N LYS A 188 -2.57 24.91 -3.95
CA LYS A 188 -1.96 25.08 -2.62
C LYS A 188 -2.60 26.20 -1.80
N THR A 189 -3.20 27.20 -2.46
CA THR A 189 -3.63 28.44 -1.81
C THR A 189 -5.12 28.70 -1.97
N LEU A 190 -5.72 28.19 -3.05
CA LEU A 190 -7.12 28.43 -3.42
C LEU A 190 -7.77 27.11 -3.87
N PRO A 191 -9.05 26.88 -3.54
CA PRO A 191 -9.83 25.81 -4.14
C PRO A 191 -9.86 25.97 -5.67
N CYS A 192 -9.41 24.95 -6.40
CA CYS A 192 -9.49 24.92 -7.85
C CYS A 192 -9.70 23.51 -8.39
N ARG A 193 -10.18 23.41 -9.63
CA ARG A 193 -10.35 22.15 -10.36
C ARG A 193 -10.06 22.34 -11.86
N TRP A 194 -9.75 21.24 -12.52
CA TRP A 194 -9.69 21.18 -13.98
C TRP A 194 -11.10 21.18 -14.60
N HIS A 195 -11.24 21.85 -15.73
CA HIS A 195 -12.39 21.79 -16.61
C HIS A 195 -11.93 21.79 -18.07
N GLY A 196 -11.75 20.60 -18.64
CA GLY A 196 -11.07 20.45 -19.93
C GLY A 196 -9.64 20.99 -19.88
N SER A 197 -9.33 21.96 -20.75
CA SER A 197 -8.07 22.72 -20.78
C SER A 197 -8.09 24.00 -19.95
N HIS A 198 -9.13 24.22 -19.13
CA HIS A 198 -9.30 25.41 -18.31
C HIS A 198 -9.17 25.06 -16.82
N ILE A 199 -8.77 26.03 -16.01
CA ILE A 199 -8.73 25.91 -14.55
C ILE A 199 -9.84 26.77 -13.98
N ILE A 200 -10.72 26.19 -13.17
CA ILE A 200 -11.75 26.93 -12.44
C ILE A 200 -11.28 27.11 -11.00
N VAL A 201 -11.14 28.36 -10.58
CA VAL A 201 -10.70 28.74 -9.23
C VAL A 201 -11.87 29.38 -8.48
N LEU A 202 -12.07 28.97 -7.23
CA LEU A 202 -13.15 29.44 -6.35
C LEU A 202 -14.56 29.28 -6.94
N ASP A 203 -14.75 28.39 -7.93
CA ASP A 203 -16.00 28.25 -8.69
C ASP A 203 -16.47 29.53 -9.43
N GLU A 204 -15.63 30.55 -9.51
CA GLU A 204 -15.98 31.89 -10.01
C GLU A 204 -15.07 32.37 -11.13
N VAL A 205 -13.78 32.03 -11.09
CA VAL A 205 -12.77 32.53 -12.02
C VAL A 205 -12.30 31.40 -12.92
N VAL A 206 -12.43 31.59 -14.23
CA VAL A 206 -11.95 30.65 -15.24
C VAL A 206 -10.61 31.14 -15.78
N ILE A 207 -9.60 30.30 -15.80
CA ILE A 207 -8.29 30.59 -16.42
C ILE A 207 -8.20 29.72 -17.67
N SER A 208 -8.02 30.36 -18.81
CA SER A 208 -8.02 29.65 -20.09
C SER A 208 -6.62 29.20 -20.51
N GLY A 209 -6.49 27.93 -20.87
CA GLY A 209 -5.32 27.43 -21.58
C GLY A 209 -5.26 27.97 -23.02
N PRO A 210 -4.12 27.79 -23.72
CA PRO A 210 -2.90 27.10 -23.28
C PRO A 210 -1.89 27.98 -22.54
N GLY A 211 -2.10 29.30 -22.50
CA GLY A 211 -1.16 30.27 -21.91
C GLY A 211 -1.25 30.41 -20.39
N TYR A 212 -2.44 30.19 -19.79
CA TYR A 212 -2.68 30.30 -18.34
C TYR A 212 -2.20 31.64 -17.73
N ASP A 213 -2.32 32.72 -18.51
CA ASP A 213 -1.89 34.05 -18.14
C ASP A 213 -2.96 34.81 -17.34
N PRO A 214 -2.59 35.85 -16.57
CA PRO A 214 -3.55 36.76 -15.93
C PRO A 214 -4.56 37.36 -16.93
N ALA A 215 -4.13 37.66 -18.15
CA ALA A 215 -4.99 38.19 -19.22
C ALA A 215 -5.99 37.15 -19.75
N SER A 216 -5.73 35.85 -19.56
CA SER A 216 -6.62 34.75 -19.97
C SER A 216 -7.65 34.39 -18.90
N THR A 217 -7.67 35.11 -17.78
CA THR A 217 -8.69 34.94 -16.74
C THR A 217 -10.03 35.48 -17.23
N ASN A 218 -11.13 34.89 -16.81
CA ASN A 218 -12.48 35.34 -17.13
C ASN A 218 -13.38 35.10 -15.92
N VAL A 219 -14.22 36.09 -15.60
CA VAL A 219 -15.28 35.94 -14.62
C VAL A 219 -16.61 36.05 -15.38
N PRO A 220 -17.49 35.04 -15.31
CA PRO A 220 -18.75 35.09 -16.03
C PRO A 220 -19.57 36.34 -15.67
N ASN A 221 -20.04 37.04 -16.71
CA ASN A 221 -20.85 38.27 -16.62
C ASN A 221 -20.12 39.54 -16.17
N LEU A 222 -18.78 39.53 -16.08
CA LEU A 222 -17.98 40.68 -15.68
C LEU A 222 -16.75 40.84 -16.59
N ASP A 223 -16.55 42.04 -17.11
CA ASP A 223 -15.36 42.39 -17.88
C ASP A 223 -14.18 42.78 -16.97
N HIS A 224 -12.95 42.65 -17.47
CA HIS A 224 -11.72 42.96 -16.72
C HIS A 224 -11.67 44.41 -16.25
N GLN A 225 -12.14 45.35 -17.07
CA GLN A 225 -12.17 46.76 -16.68
C GLN A 225 -13.15 47.00 -15.53
N GLN A 226 -14.29 46.31 -15.55
CA GLN A 226 -15.28 46.38 -14.47
C GLN A 226 -14.71 45.78 -13.18
N LEU A 227 -14.09 44.59 -13.26
CA LEU A 227 -13.42 43.94 -12.12
C LEU A 227 -12.36 44.85 -11.49
N ARG A 228 -11.52 45.50 -12.30
CA ARG A 228 -10.55 46.49 -11.82
C ARG A 228 -11.23 47.67 -11.14
N SER A 229 -12.27 48.25 -11.75
CA SER A 229 -13.00 49.38 -11.14
C SER A 229 -13.62 49.04 -9.78
N PHE A 230 -14.07 47.79 -9.60
CA PHE A 230 -14.58 47.30 -8.33
C PHE A 230 -13.47 47.12 -7.29
N VAL A 231 -12.32 46.58 -7.69
CA VAL A 231 -11.14 46.44 -6.81
C VAL A 231 -10.60 47.81 -6.37
N ASP A 232 -10.52 48.76 -7.30
CA ASP A 232 -9.95 50.09 -7.07
C ASP A 232 -10.94 51.06 -6.40
N GLY A 233 -12.21 50.67 -6.28
CA GLY A 233 -13.27 51.51 -5.72
C GLY A 233 -13.64 52.71 -6.58
N THR A 234 -13.23 52.73 -7.85
CA THR A 234 -13.51 53.81 -8.82
C THR A 234 -14.83 53.62 -9.56
N ASN A 235 -15.56 52.55 -9.27
CA ASN A 235 -16.85 52.28 -9.88
C ASN A 235 -17.90 53.31 -9.41
N VAL A 236 -18.42 54.09 -10.36
CA VAL A 236 -19.45 55.12 -10.16
C VAL A 236 -20.87 54.62 -10.44
N GLY A 237 -21.04 53.35 -10.81
CA GLY A 237 -22.33 52.76 -11.18
C GLY A 237 -22.97 51.90 -10.09
N PRO A 238 -24.19 51.41 -10.31
CA PRO A 238 -24.81 50.42 -9.43
C PRO A 238 -24.00 49.11 -9.45
N ILE A 239 -23.50 48.68 -8.29
CA ILE A 239 -22.72 47.45 -8.13
C ILE A 239 -23.69 46.26 -8.12
N PRO A 240 -23.60 45.33 -9.09
CA PRO A 240 -24.43 44.12 -9.07
C PRO A 240 -24.13 43.27 -7.83
N ASN A 241 -25.15 42.59 -7.30
CA ASN A 241 -25.01 41.74 -6.11
C ASN A 241 -23.87 40.72 -6.30
N GLY A 242 -22.91 40.72 -5.36
CA GLY A 242 -21.75 39.82 -5.39
C GLY A 242 -20.63 40.21 -6.36
N ALA A 243 -20.76 41.28 -7.15
CA ALA A 243 -19.72 41.70 -8.09
C ALA A 243 -18.41 42.09 -7.38
N GLN A 244 -18.49 42.77 -6.23
CA GLN A 244 -17.33 43.09 -5.41
C GLN A 244 -16.60 41.85 -4.89
N ALA A 245 -17.37 40.83 -4.45
CA ALA A 245 -16.79 39.57 -3.98
C ALA A 245 -16.06 38.84 -5.10
N LYS A 246 -16.68 38.74 -6.28
CA LYS A 246 -16.06 38.17 -7.48
C LYS A 246 -14.81 38.93 -7.93
N ALA A 247 -14.85 40.27 -7.86
CA ALA A 247 -13.69 41.11 -8.16
C ALA A 247 -12.53 40.86 -7.20
N ASN A 248 -12.82 40.67 -5.91
CA ASN A 248 -11.82 40.29 -4.90
C ASN A 248 -11.25 38.89 -5.15
N SER A 249 -12.11 37.90 -5.47
CA SER A 249 -11.69 36.55 -5.86
C SER A 249 -10.75 36.61 -7.06
N TRP A 250 -11.15 37.31 -8.12
CA TRP A 250 -10.35 37.52 -9.32
C TRP A 250 -8.99 38.18 -9.03
N ASN A 251 -8.98 39.25 -8.22
CA ASN A 251 -7.74 39.93 -7.84
C ASN A 251 -6.77 39.00 -7.09
N ARG A 252 -7.28 38.12 -6.21
CA ARG A 252 -6.45 37.11 -5.54
C ARG A 252 -5.86 36.12 -6.54
N VAL A 253 -6.67 35.63 -7.49
CA VAL A 253 -6.20 34.70 -8.54
C VAL A 253 -5.12 35.35 -9.40
N VAL A 254 -5.33 36.59 -9.85
CA VAL A 254 -4.34 37.35 -10.64
C VAL A 254 -3.02 37.52 -9.89
N LYS A 255 -3.07 37.88 -8.61
CA LYS A 255 -1.85 38.01 -7.78
C LYS A 255 -1.07 36.70 -7.66
N VAL A 256 -1.77 35.57 -7.51
CA VAL A 256 -1.12 34.26 -7.48
C VAL A 256 -0.47 33.94 -8.83
N LEU A 257 -1.19 34.15 -9.94
CA LEU A 257 -0.67 33.92 -11.29
C LEU A 257 0.56 34.78 -11.60
N GLU A 258 0.53 36.06 -11.25
CA GLU A 258 1.68 36.96 -11.42
C GLU A 258 2.89 36.52 -10.58
N GLY A 259 2.63 36.06 -9.35
CA GLY A 259 3.67 35.51 -8.47
C GLY A 259 4.33 34.26 -9.05
N GLU A 260 3.54 33.32 -9.59
CA GLU A 260 4.07 32.12 -10.24
C GLU A 260 4.79 32.43 -11.53
N ARG A 261 4.26 33.33 -12.36
CA ARG A 261 4.93 33.78 -13.59
C ARG A 261 6.30 34.40 -13.28
N ARG A 262 6.39 35.21 -12.22
CA ARG A 262 7.67 35.79 -11.79
C ARG A 262 8.66 34.70 -11.36
N LYS A 263 8.22 33.66 -10.66
CA LYS A 263 9.08 32.52 -10.28
C LYS A 263 9.55 31.73 -11.49
N ILE A 264 8.65 31.45 -12.44
CA ILE A 264 8.97 30.70 -13.66
C ILE A 264 10.00 31.47 -14.50
N LEU A 265 9.80 32.78 -14.70
CA LEU A 265 10.77 33.64 -15.39
C LEU A 265 12.12 33.69 -14.67
N ALA A 266 12.12 33.83 -13.33
CA ALA A 266 13.36 33.84 -12.56
C ALA A 266 14.14 32.52 -12.68
N ASN A 267 13.44 31.39 -12.70
CA ASN A 267 14.06 30.08 -12.89
C ASN A 267 14.61 29.87 -14.30
N GLN A 268 13.98 30.45 -15.33
CA GLN A 268 14.47 30.38 -16.71
C GLN A 268 15.72 31.23 -16.93
N THR A 269 15.84 32.40 -16.30
CA THR A 269 17.03 33.26 -16.41
C THR A 269 18.25 32.71 -15.64
N ALA A 270 18.04 31.76 -14.73
CA ALA A 270 19.09 31.17 -13.91
C ALA A 270 19.74 29.90 -14.52
N GLN A 271 19.25 29.43 -15.67
CA GLN A 271 19.83 28.33 -16.46
C GLN A 271 20.63 28.88 -17.63
#